data_AF-A0A420FTE3-F1
#
_entry.id   AF-A0A420FTE3-F1
#
_cell.length_a   1.000
_cell.length_b   1.000
_cell.length_c   1.000
_cell.angle_alpha   90.00
_cell.angle_beta   90.00
_cell.angle_gamma   90.00
#
_symmetry.space_group_name_H-M   'P 1'
#
loop_
_entity.id
_entity.type
_entity.pdbx_description
1 polymer ?
#
loop_
_entity_poly.entity_id
_entity_poly.type
_entity_poly.pdbx_seq_one_letter_code
_entity_poly.pdbx_strand_id
1 'polypeptide(L)'
;MARSKKHLGRYVDPRTDFGWKFYFGREDNKILLIEFLNSLFHGEKIISDLRYKPVEHDGDYEEMRRVVFDLHCIGSDGEVFIIEMQQLFQEFFKDRAVYYTSRLINKQLARGKKGSDYYLPEVYFIGILEFDMDRNGSTGISRVTERPYFYDVALCDKLTKEIFYDKLGYKMISLPLFNKQPEELKTVMDQWLYLLKHLSTMDRLPSFLDKRIFGLIFEIGEIGKLTEEELMSYEASLKHKRDAESVFNSAKKSGEALGHAKGLAEG
;
A
#
# COMPACT_ATOMS: atom_id res chain seq x y z
N MET A 1 -5.55 13.19 34.49
CA MET A 1 -5.86 11.79 34.14
C MET A 1 -4.87 11.30 33.08
N ALA A 2 -3.67 10.87 33.48
CA ALA A 2 -2.66 10.34 32.57
C ALA A 2 -2.74 8.81 32.55
N ARG A 3 -3.81 8.25 31.96
CA ARG A 3 -3.89 6.81 31.71
C ARG A 3 -3.14 6.48 30.42
N SER A 4 -1.92 5.98 30.59
CA SER A 4 -1.13 5.14 29.67
C SER A 4 -1.16 5.47 28.16
N LYS A 5 -0.42 6.49 27.75
CA LYS A 5 0.06 6.64 26.35
C LYS A 5 1.05 5.54 25.91
N LYS A 6 1.36 4.57 26.79
CA LYS A 6 2.37 3.51 26.57
C LYS A 6 2.00 2.54 25.43
N HIS A 7 0.74 2.56 24.99
CA HIS A 7 0.21 1.66 23.94
C HIS A 7 0.21 2.27 22.53
N LEU A 8 0.59 3.54 22.37
CA LEU A 8 0.53 4.25 21.09
C LEU A 8 1.88 4.27 20.35
N GLY A 9 2.98 4.03 21.06
CA GLY A 9 4.33 4.27 20.56
C GLY A 9 4.73 5.75 20.68
N ARG A 10 5.91 6.10 20.16
CA ARG A 10 6.37 7.50 20.05
C ARG A 10 5.94 8.15 18.74
N TYR A 11 5.92 7.38 17.66
CA TYR A 11 5.58 7.84 16.31
C TYR A 11 4.29 7.21 15.81
N VAL A 12 3.55 7.95 14.98
CA VAL A 12 2.32 7.48 14.33
C VAL A 12 2.63 6.24 13.47
N ASP A 13 1.87 5.16 13.64
CA ASP A 13 2.02 3.94 12.84
C ASP A 13 1.55 4.17 11.39
N PRO A 14 2.46 4.12 10.40
CA PRO A 14 2.13 4.43 9.01
C PRO A 14 1.23 3.37 8.36
N ARG A 15 1.03 2.23 9.02
CA ARG A 15 0.19 1.14 8.51
C ARG A 15 -1.26 1.25 8.96
N THR A 16 -1.61 2.30 9.70
CA THR A 16 -3.02 2.65 9.99
C THR A 16 -3.58 3.53 8.88
N ASP A 17 -4.90 3.56 8.68
CA ASP A 17 -5.54 4.46 7.70
C ASP A 17 -5.14 5.93 7.95
N PHE A 18 -5.27 6.38 9.20
CA PHE A 18 -4.82 7.70 9.61
C PHE A 18 -3.34 7.91 9.33
N GLY A 19 -2.46 7.01 9.77
CA GLY A 19 -1.01 7.18 9.63
C GLY A 19 -0.56 7.22 8.17
N TRP A 20 -1.13 6.36 7.32
CA TRP A 20 -0.85 6.35 5.89
C TRP A 20 -1.21 7.69 5.25
N LYS A 21 -2.43 8.19 5.48
CA LYS A 21 -2.89 9.48 4.96
C LYS A 21 -2.16 10.67 5.59
N PHE A 22 -1.76 10.56 6.85
CA PHE A 22 -1.01 11.58 7.58
C PHE A 22 0.37 11.82 6.94
N TYR A 23 1.13 10.75 6.68
CA TYR A 23 2.46 10.88 6.07
C TYR A 23 2.41 11.08 4.56
N PHE A 24 1.51 10.40 3.84
CA PHE A 24 1.58 10.30 2.38
C PHE A 24 0.41 10.96 1.65
N GLY A 25 -0.60 11.46 2.35
CA GLY A 25 -1.81 12.05 1.76
C GLY A 25 -1.98 13.55 1.96
N ARG A 26 -1.00 14.23 2.58
CA ARG A 26 -1.03 15.68 2.82
C ARG A 26 -0.09 16.40 1.86
N GLU A 27 -0.54 17.52 1.29
CA GLU A 27 0.28 18.34 0.39
C GLU A 27 1.60 18.78 1.04
N ASP A 28 1.58 19.19 2.32
CA ASP A 28 2.79 19.59 3.07
C ASP A 28 3.83 18.47 3.19
N ASN A 29 3.40 17.22 3.10
CA ASN A 29 4.23 16.02 3.23
C ASN A 29 4.45 15.28 1.91
N LYS A 30 3.97 15.83 0.79
CA LYS A 30 3.92 15.16 -0.52
C LYS A 30 5.28 14.59 -0.96
N ILE A 31 6.37 15.25 -0.58
CA ILE A 31 7.73 14.79 -0.85
C ILE A 31 7.99 13.35 -0.35
N LEU A 32 7.36 12.94 0.76
CA LEU A 32 7.49 11.58 1.29
C LEU A 32 6.94 10.53 0.34
N LEU A 33 5.79 10.81 -0.30
CA LEU A 33 5.21 9.90 -1.28
C LEU A 33 6.05 9.86 -2.55
N ILE A 34 6.56 11.01 -3.01
CA ILE A 34 7.46 11.10 -4.16
C ILE A 34 8.72 10.25 -3.93
N GLU A 35 9.40 10.44 -2.80
CA GLU A 35 10.60 9.68 -2.42
C GLU A 35 10.33 8.18 -2.30
N PHE A 36 9.18 7.82 -1.71
CA PHE A 36 8.77 6.43 -1.61
C PHE A 36 8.56 5.81 -2.99
N LEU A 37 7.76 6.44 -3.87
CA LEU A 37 7.50 5.93 -5.22
C LEU A 37 8.79 5.83 -6.04
N ASN A 38 9.65 6.86 -6.02
CA ASN A 38 10.96 6.82 -6.71
C ASN A 38 11.82 5.64 -6.24
N SER A 39 11.76 5.27 -4.95
CA SER A 39 12.46 4.08 -4.45
C SER A 39 11.91 2.78 -5.03
N LEU A 40 10.60 2.70 -5.31
CA LEU A 40 9.96 1.52 -5.91
C LEU A 40 10.25 1.38 -7.40
N PHE A 41 10.28 2.51 -8.13
CA PHE A 41 10.61 2.52 -9.55
C PHE A 41 12.11 2.34 -9.80
N HIS A 42 12.98 2.61 -8.81
CA HIS A 42 14.41 2.33 -8.89
C HIS A 42 15.06 2.84 -10.20
N GLY A 43 14.69 4.06 -10.61
CA GLY A 43 15.19 4.72 -11.81
C GLY A 43 14.48 4.34 -13.12
N GLU A 44 13.58 3.34 -13.13
CA GLU A 44 12.68 3.08 -14.28
C GLU A 44 11.82 4.31 -14.60
N LYS A 45 11.47 5.07 -13.57
CA LYS A 45 10.74 6.33 -13.64
C LYS A 45 11.22 7.26 -12.54
N ILE A 46 11.24 8.57 -12.85
CA ILE A 46 11.55 9.63 -11.91
C ILE A 46 10.32 10.51 -11.76
N ILE A 47 9.71 10.45 -10.59
CA ILE A 47 8.56 11.27 -10.20
C ILE A 47 9.12 12.54 -9.59
N SER A 48 8.87 13.68 -10.24
CA SER A 48 9.32 15.00 -9.79
C SER A 48 8.28 15.73 -8.94
N ASP A 49 7.00 15.52 -9.24
CA ASP A 49 5.86 16.06 -8.49
C ASP A 49 4.63 15.17 -8.63
N LEU A 50 3.71 15.31 -7.68
CA LEU A 50 2.40 14.67 -7.66
C LEU A 50 1.29 15.71 -7.44
N ARG A 51 0.11 15.41 -7.96
CA ARG A 51 -1.12 16.11 -7.61
C ARG A 51 -2.16 15.12 -7.14
N TYR A 52 -2.62 15.26 -5.90
CA TYR A 52 -3.69 14.43 -5.37
C TYR A 52 -5.01 14.67 -6.13
N LYS A 53 -5.77 13.61 -6.29
CA LYS A 53 -7.09 13.58 -6.92
C LYS A 53 -8.12 13.04 -5.94
N PRO A 54 -9.42 13.31 -6.18
CA PRO A 54 -10.48 12.67 -5.43
C PRO A 54 -10.30 11.16 -5.43
N VAL A 55 -10.43 10.57 -4.25
CA VAL A 55 -10.30 9.12 -4.04
C VAL A 55 -11.61 8.37 -4.23
N GLU A 56 -12.73 9.09 -4.12
CA GLU A 56 -14.06 8.53 -4.30
C GLU A 56 -14.43 8.55 -5.79
N HIS A 57 -14.73 7.37 -6.31
CA HIS A 57 -15.15 7.17 -7.68
C HIS A 57 -16.45 6.38 -7.68
N ASP A 58 -17.54 7.11 -7.86
CA ASP A 58 -18.87 6.50 -7.97
C ASP A 58 -18.97 5.64 -9.22
N GLY A 59 -19.88 4.66 -9.15
CA GLY A 59 -20.34 3.86 -10.27
C GLY A 59 -21.04 4.72 -11.32
N ASP A 60 -20.96 4.35 -12.60
CA ASP A 60 -21.68 5.09 -13.65
C ASP A 60 -23.19 4.79 -13.62
N TYR A 61 -23.58 3.76 -12.86
CA TYR A 61 -24.95 3.31 -12.62
C TYR A 61 -25.12 2.98 -11.13
N GLU A 62 -26.34 3.05 -10.59
CA GLU A 62 -26.63 2.79 -9.16
C GLU A 62 -26.18 1.38 -8.71
N GLU A 63 -26.16 0.41 -9.62
CA GLU A 63 -25.75 -0.97 -9.35
C GLU A 63 -24.22 -1.16 -9.30
N MET A 64 -23.45 -0.17 -9.78
CA MET A 64 -21.99 -0.26 -9.81
C MET A 64 -21.39 0.12 -8.46
N ARG A 65 -20.50 -0.74 -7.96
CA ARG A 65 -19.82 -0.57 -6.67
C ARG A 65 -19.03 0.75 -6.64
N ARG A 66 -19.28 1.57 -5.63
CA ARG A 66 -18.44 2.73 -5.29
C ARG A 66 -17.03 2.27 -4.94
N VAL A 67 -16.04 2.92 -5.54
CA VAL A 67 -14.63 2.68 -5.27
C VAL A 67 -14.06 3.85 -4.50
N VAL A 68 -13.37 3.57 -3.40
CA VAL A 68 -12.65 4.59 -2.61
C VAL A 68 -11.21 4.12 -2.50
N PHE A 69 -10.30 4.92 -3.07
CA PHE A 69 -8.87 4.66 -2.95
C PHE A 69 -8.31 5.23 -1.65
N ASP A 70 -7.15 4.73 -1.19
CA ASP A 70 -6.45 5.42 -0.10
C ASP A 70 -5.81 6.70 -0.62
N LEU A 71 -5.06 6.61 -1.73
CA LEU A 71 -4.47 7.73 -2.42
C LEU A 71 -4.61 7.57 -3.94
N HIS A 72 -4.93 8.68 -4.60
CA HIS A 72 -4.99 8.77 -6.05
C HIS A 72 -4.22 10.02 -6.47
N CYS A 73 -3.18 9.83 -7.27
CA CYS A 73 -2.27 10.91 -7.65
C CYS A 73 -2.05 10.93 -9.17
N ILE A 74 -1.77 12.12 -9.71
CA ILE A 74 -1.27 12.30 -11.07
C ILE A 74 0.15 12.83 -11.00
N GLY A 75 1.09 12.16 -11.69
CA GLY A 75 2.47 12.58 -11.88
C GLY A 75 2.62 13.76 -12.83
N SER A 76 3.83 14.33 -12.89
CA SER A 76 4.13 15.49 -13.73
C SER A 76 3.99 15.18 -15.23
N ASP A 77 4.27 13.94 -15.65
CA ASP A 77 4.16 13.51 -17.04
C ASP A 77 2.78 12.91 -17.37
N GLY A 78 1.83 13.02 -16.44
CA GLY A 78 0.45 12.57 -16.60
C GLY A 78 0.20 11.12 -16.19
N GLU A 79 1.18 10.45 -15.59
CA GLU A 79 0.99 9.11 -15.02
C GLU A 79 -0.02 9.13 -13.90
N VAL A 80 -0.78 8.06 -13.76
CA VAL A 80 -1.80 7.93 -12.73
C VAL A 80 -1.42 6.84 -11.77
N PHE A 81 -1.38 7.18 -10.48
CA PHE A 81 -1.03 6.28 -9.41
C PHE A 81 -2.24 6.06 -8.50
N ILE A 82 -2.62 4.79 -8.33
CA ILE A 82 -3.47 4.33 -7.24
C ILE A 82 -2.54 3.75 -6.19
N ILE A 83 -2.59 4.24 -4.95
CA ILE A 83 -1.78 3.70 -3.86
C ILE A 83 -2.68 3.23 -2.72
N GLU A 84 -2.52 1.99 -2.31
CA GLU A 84 -3.38 1.28 -1.34
C GLU A 84 -2.55 0.68 -0.21
N MET A 85 -2.96 0.91 1.04
CA MET A 85 -2.44 0.24 2.24
C MET A 85 -3.46 -0.79 2.73
N GLN A 86 -3.16 -2.07 2.55
CA GLN A 86 -4.08 -3.16 2.87
C GLN A 86 -3.59 -3.98 4.08
N GLN A 87 -4.31 -3.84 5.20
CA GLN A 87 -3.95 -4.48 6.48
C GLN A 87 -4.27 -5.98 6.51
N LEU A 88 -5.45 -6.37 6.02
CA LEU A 88 -5.92 -7.75 6.07
C LEU A 88 -6.04 -8.34 4.68
N PHE A 89 -5.75 -9.64 4.60
CA PHE A 89 -5.92 -10.40 3.37
C PHE A 89 -7.38 -10.33 2.88
N GLN A 90 -7.52 -10.14 1.56
CA GLN A 90 -8.78 -10.24 0.86
C GLN A 90 -8.58 -11.19 -0.32
N GLU A 91 -9.44 -12.20 -0.43
CA GLU A 91 -9.37 -13.24 -1.47
C GLU A 91 -9.24 -12.64 -2.88
N PHE A 92 -10.06 -11.63 -3.17
CA PHE A 92 -10.14 -10.96 -4.47
C PHE A 92 -9.26 -9.71 -4.57
N PHE A 93 -8.16 -9.62 -3.81
CA PHE A 93 -7.29 -8.44 -3.84
C PHE A 93 -6.73 -8.16 -5.25
N LYS A 94 -6.31 -9.20 -5.97
CA LYS A 94 -5.80 -9.08 -7.35
C LYS A 94 -6.89 -8.60 -8.31
N ASP A 95 -8.10 -9.15 -8.19
CA ASP A 95 -9.26 -8.71 -8.97
C ASP A 95 -9.60 -7.25 -8.67
N ARG A 96 -9.50 -6.82 -7.41
CA ARG A 96 -9.71 -5.44 -6.99
C ARG A 96 -8.71 -4.49 -7.64
N ALA A 97 -7.42 -4.86 -7.66
CA ALA A 97 -6.39 -4.08 -8.32
C ALA A 97 -6.67 -3.91 -9.83
N VAL A 98 -7.04 -5.00 -10.52
CA VAL A 98 -7.41 -4.97 -11.94
C VAL A 98 -8.69 -4.15 -12.18
N TYR A 99 -9.69 -4.28 -11.31
CA TYR A 99 -10.92 -3.51 -11.38
C TYR A 99 -10.66 -2.00 -11.21
N TYR A 100 -9.81 -1.63 -10.26
CA TYR A 100 -9.46 -0.24 -9.97
C TYR A 100 -8.73 0.42 -11.14
N THR A 101 -7.71 -0.23 -11.69
CA THR A 101 -6.99 0.29 -12.87
C THR A 101 -7.90 0.37 -14.09
N SER A 102 -8.74 -0.65 -14.34
CA SER A 102 -9.71 -0.65 -15.43
C SER A 102 -10.72 0.50 -15.32
N ARG A 103 -11.19 0.80 -14.10
CA ARG A 103 -12.11 1.92 -13.84
C ARG A 103 -11.48 3.25 -14.20
N LEU A 104 -10.22 3.48 -13.82
CA LEU A 104 -9.52 4.71 -14.17
C LEU A 104 -9.28 4.82 -15.68
N ILE A 105 -8.76 3.75 -16.30
CA ILE A 105 -8.56 3.69 -17.76
C ILE A 105 -9.85 4.03 -18.51
N ASN A 106 -10.98 3.47 -18.07
CA ASN A 106 -12.27 3.76 -18.68
C ASN A 106 -12.70 5.23 -18.51
N LYS A 107 -12.56 5.81 -17.30
CA LYS A 107 -12.89 7.22 -17.04
C LYS A 107 -12.01 8.20 -17.81
N GLN A 108 -10.77 7.81 -18.15
CA GLN A 108 -9.83 8.62 -18.93
C GLN A 108 -10.26 8.77 -20.39
N LEU A 109 -11.00 7.80 -20.93
CA LEU A 109 -11.47 7.77 -22.32
C LEU A 109 -12.79 8.55 -22.53
N ALA A 110 -13.21 9.41 -21.59
CA ALA A 110 -14.49 10.11 -21.68
C ALA A 110 -14.62 10.96 -22.98
N ARG A 111 -15.72 10.70 -23.69
CA ARG A 111 -16.09 11.17 -25.04
C ARG A 111 -15.86 12.67 -25.29
N GLY A 112 -15.31 13.00 -26.47
CA GLY A 112 -15.64 14.25 -27.16
C GLY A 112 -14.52 15.27 -27.39
N LYS A 113 -13.27 15.01 -27.00
CA LYS A 113 -12.14 15.84 -27.48
C LYS A 113 -11.76 15.42 -28.90
N LYS A 114 -11.86 16.34 -29.88
CA LYS A 114 -11.27 16.17 -31.22
C LYS A 114 -9.80 15.76 -31.03
N GLY A 115 -9.41 14.59 -31.56
CA GLY A 115 -8.08 13.98 -31.36
C GLY A 115 -7.99 12.91 -30.27
N SER A 116 -9.10 12.28 -29.86
CA SER A 116 -9.06 11.15 -28.92
C SER A 116 -8.62 9.85 -29.62
N ASP A 117 -7.33 9.73 -29.89
CA ASP A 117 -6.74 8.61 -30.64
C ASP A 117 -6.58 7.33 -29.80
N TYR A 118 -7.48 7.08 -28.83
CA TYR A 118 -7.37 6.00 -27.83
C TYR A 118 -6.03 5.97 -27.06
N TYR A 119 -5.31 7.09 -27.05
CA TYR A 119 -4.03 7.21 -26.35
C TYR A 119 -4.28 7.30 -24.84
N LEU A 120 -4.00 6.20 -24.16
CA LEU A 120 -4.11 6.08 -22.70
C LEU A 120 -2.86 6.64 -21.99
N PRO A 121 -3.00 7.28 -20.82
CA PRO A 121 -1.85 7.58 -19.97
C PRO A 121 -1.32 6.32 -19.29
N GLU A 122 -0.15 6.46 -18.67
CA GLU A 122 0.38 5.44 -17.79
C GLU A 122 -0.46 5.29 -16.52
N VAL A 123 -0.72 4.05 -16.10
CA VAL A 123 -1.49 3.73 -14.91
C VAL A 123 -0.72 2.71 -14.08
N TYR A 124 -0.48 3.07 -12.82
CA TYR A 124 0.20 2.22 -11.85
C TYR A 124 -0.68 1.97 -10.64
N PHE A 125 -0.81 0.70 -10.28
CA PHE A 125 -1.36 0.30 -8.99
C PHE A 125 -0.21 -0.04 -8.05
N ILE A 126 -0.17 0.64 -6.91
CA ILE A 126 0.83 0.47 -5.86
C ILE A 126 0.15 -0.10 -4.62
N GLY A 127 0.47 -1.34 -4.25
CA GLY A 127 -0.14 -2.00 -3.09
C GLY A 127 0.88 -2.24 -1.97
N ILE A 128 0.63 -1.73 -0.77
CA ILE A 128 1.42 -2.03 0.43
C ILE A 128 0.58 -2.94 1.31
N LEU A 129 1.04 -4.17 1.52
CA LEU A 129 0.24 -5.26 2.10
C LEU A 129 0.85 -5.72 3.43
N GLU A 130 0.02 -5.82 4.48
CA GLU A 130 0.40 -6.44 5.77
C GLU A 130 0.11 -7.95 5.82
N PHE A 131 -0.06 -8.58 4.65
CA PHE A 131 -0.25 -10.02 4.54
C PHE A 131 0.63 -10.62 3.43
N ASP A 132 0.91 -11.90 3.55
CA ASP A 132 1.56 -12.70 2.52
C ASP A 132 0.56 -13.00 1.39
N MET A 133 0.83 -12.51 0.19
CA MET A 133 -0.06 -12.69 -0.96
C MET A 133 0.00 -14.13 -1.53
N ASP A 134 1.12 -14.84 -1.36
CA ASP A 134 1.34 -16.16 -1.94
C ASP A 134 0.85 -17.27 -0.99
N ARG A 135 0.98 -17.12 0.33
CA ARG A 135 0.45 -18.09 1.31
C ARG A 135 -1.05 -18.03 1.52
N ASN A 136 -1.66 -16.86 1.34
CA ASN A 136 -3.10 -16.70 1.53
C ASN A 136 -3.88 -16.88 0.21
N GLY A 137 -3.19 -16.93 -0.94
CA GLY A 137 -3.80 -17.24 -2.24
C GLY A 137 -3.89 -18.74 -2.52
N SER A 138 -4.97 -19.16 -3.20
CA SER A 138 -5.27 -20.56 -3.52
C SER A 138 -4.34 -21.22 -4.57
N THR A 139 -3.40 -20.48 -5.15
CA THR A 139 -2.66 -20.95 -6.33
C THR A 139 -1.38 -21.75 -6.03
N GLY A 140 -0.87 -21.75 -4.80
CA GLY A 140 0.31 -22.57 -4.42
C GLY A 140 1.61 -22.28 -5.18
N ILE A 141 1.66 -21.20 -5.97
CA ILE A 141 2.83 -20.81 -6.76
C ILE A 141 3.83 -20.14 -5.83
N SER A 142 4.92 -20.83 -5.51
CA SER A 142 6.06 -20.22 -4.84
C SER A 142 6.89 -19.43 -5.85
N ARG A 143 6.95 -18.10 -5.71
CA ARG A 143 7.81 -17.25 -6.54
C ARG A 143 9.27 -17.48 -6.12
N VAL A 144 10.09 -18.03 -7.01
CA VAL A 144 11.54 -18.08 -6.82
C VAL A 144 12.12 -16.73 -7.27
N THR A 145 12.45 -15.86 -6.31
CA THR A 145 13.00 -14.53 -6.56
C THR A 145 13.85 -14.05 -5.38
N GLU A 146 14.83 -13.19 -5.65
CA GLU A 146 15.67 -12.55 -4.63
C GLU A 146 14.91 -11.51 -3.79
N ARG A 147 13.71 -11.08 -4.26
CA ARG A 147 12.85 -10.10 -3.58
C ARG A 147 11.45 -10.67 -3.37
N PRO A 148 11.26 -11.68 -2.49
CA PRO A 148 9.96 -12.33 -2.29
C PRO A 148 8.87 -11.37 -1.80
N TYR A 149 9.28 -10.28 -1.15
CA TYR A 149 8.41 -9.23 -0.66
C TYR A 149 7.93 -8.24 -1.73
N PHE A 150 8.50 -8.25 -2.94
CA PHE A 150 8.20 -7.26 -3.98
C PHE A 150 7.66 -7.94 -5.25
N TYR A 151 6.53 -7.45 -5.73
CA TYR A 151 5.85 -7.90 -6.93
C TYR A 151 5.88 -6.75 -7.92
N ASP A 152 6.65 -6.92 -8.99
CA ASP A 152 6.70 -6.00 -10.12
C ASP A 152 6.05 -6.70 -11.30
N VAL A 153 4.84 -6.28 -11.66
CA VAL A 153 3.97 -7.01 -12.57
C VAL A 153 3.58 -6.10 -13.73
N ALA A 154 3.76 -6.62 -14.94
CA ALA A 154 3.46 -5.92 -16.19
C ALA A 154 2.70 -6.83 -17.16
N LEU A 155 2.04 -6.22 -18.14
CA LEU A 155 1.43 -6.94 -19.25
C LEU A 155 2.52 -7.36 -20.25
N CYS A 156 2.75 -8.67 -20.36
CA CYS A 156 3.84 -9.24 -21.16
C CYS A 156 3.37 -10.39 -22.05
N ASP A 157 4.14 -10.67 -23.10
CA ASP A 157 4.03 -11.91 -23.85
C ASP A 157 4.33 -13.11 -22.95
N LYS A 158 3.48 -14.13 -23.00
CA LYS A 158 3.59 -15.27 -22.06
C LYS A 158 4.80 -16.16 -22.34
N LEU A 159 5.26 -16.23 -23.58
CA LEU A 159 6.39 -17.07 -23.99
C LEU A 159 7.71 -16.30 -23.86
N THR A 160 7.83 -15.14 -24.49
CA THR A 160 9.08 -14.37 -24.54
C THR A 160 9.33 -13.56 -23.27
N LYS A 161 8.28 -13.29 -22.49
CA LYS A 161 8.29 -12.38 -21.33
C LYS A 161 8.57 -10.92 -21.68
N GLU A 162 8.57 -10.57 -22.96
CA GLU A 162 8.72 -9.19 -23.40
C GLU A 162 7.50 -8.36 -23.00
N ILE A 163 7.73 -7.11 -22.61
CA ILE A 163 6.66 -6.18 -22.26
C ILE A 163 5.82 -5.91 -23.50
N PHE A 164 4.54 -6.29 -23.44
CA PHE A 164 3.58 -6.06 -24.51
C PHE A 164 2.98 -4.66 -24.43
N TYR A 165 2.80 -4.16 -23.20
CA TYR A 165 2.26 -2.84 -22.93
C TYR A 165 2.91 -2.25 -21.68
N ASP A 166 3.60 -1.14 -21.85
CA ASP A 166 4.45 -0.48 -20.85
C ASP A 166 3.72 0.57 -20.00
N LYS A 167 2.51 0.98 -20.40
CA LYS A 167 1.71 2.00 -19.70
C LYS A 167 0.77 1.44 -18.63
N LEU A 168 0.85 0.15 -18.29
CA LEU A 168 0.10 -0.45 -17.17
C LEU A 168 1.02 -1.32 -16.32
N GLY A 169 1.19 -0.94 -15.07
CA GLY A 169 2.03 -1.66 -14.11
C GLY A 169 1.38 -1.85 -12.75
N TYR A 170 1.79 -2.90 -12.05
CA TYR A 170 1.40 -3.14 -10.66
C TYR A 170 2.68 -3.37 -9.85
N LYS A 171 2.94 -2.51 -8.87
CA LYS A 171 4.03 -2.68 -7.91
C LYS A 171 3.43 -2.94 -6.54
N MET A 172 3.61 -4.14 -6.02
CA MET A 172 3.04 -4.53 -4.72
C MET A 172 4.12 -5.01 -3.76
N ILE A 173 3.93 -4.72 -2.49
CA ILE A 173 4.86 -5.04 -1.41
C ILE A 173 4.12 -5.87 -0.36
N SER A 174 4.62 -7.05 -0.06
CA SER A 174 4.20 -7.82 1.12
C SER A 174 5.17 -7.59 2.26
N LEU A 175 4.81 -6.68 3.19
CA LEU A 175 5.65 -6.31 4.33
C LEU A 175 6.02 -7.49 5.26
N PRO A 176 5.13 -8.50 5.49
CA PRO A 176 5.50 -9.67 6.28
C PRO A 176 6.68 -10.48 5.69
N LEU A 177 6.86 -10.44 4.37
CA LEU A 177 7.95 -11.13 3.69
C LEU A 177 9.28 -10.36 3.72
N PHE A 178 9.27 -9.07 4.11
CA PHE A 178 10.47 -8.25 4.24
C PHE A 178 11.12 -8.46 5.61
N ASN A 179 12.17 -9.30 5.69
CA ASN A 179 12.81 -9.69 6.96
C ASN A 179 14.28 -9.25 7.10
N LYS A 180 14.71 -8.33 6.22
CA LYS A 180 16.07 -7.78 6.27
C LYS A 180 16.34 -7.05 7.59
N GLN A 181 17.50 -7.31 8.17
CA GLN A 181 18.04 -6.59 9.30
C GLN A 181 18.71 -5.28 8.87
N PRO A 182 18.96 -4.34 9.79
CA PRO A 182 19.59 -3.05 9.48
C PRO A 182 20.88 -3.15 8.63
N GLU A 183 21.70 -4.17 8.86
CA GLU A 183 22.96 -4.40 8.15
C GLU A 183 22.75 -4.89 6.70
N GLU A 184 21.56 -5.38 6.39
CA GLU A 184 21.18 -5.92 5.07
C GLU A 184 20.46 -4.89 4.19
N LEU A 185 20.20 -3.69 4.71
CA LEU A 185 19.53 -2.61 3.97
C LEU A 185 20.49 -1.99 2.95
N LYS A 186 20.37 -2.41 1.69
CA LYS A 186 21.27 -2.00 0.60
C LYS A 186 20.71 -0.87 -0.25
N THR A 187 19.39 -0.69 -0.25
CA THR A 187 18.69 0.26 -1.12
C THR A 187 17.82 1.22 -0.31
N VAL A 188 17.46 2.35 -0.91
CA VAL A 188 16.48 3.29 -0.32
C VAL A 188 15.12 2.61 -0.13
N MET A 189 14.73 1.71 -1.06
CA MET A 189 13.54 0.88 -0.90
C MET A 189 13.63 0.01 0.37
N ASP A 190 14.76 -0.66 0.62
CA ASP A 190 14.93 -1.45 1.85
C ASP A 190 14.74 -0.61 3.10
N GLN A 191 15.27 0.63 3.12
CA GLN A 191 15.09 1.57 4.23
C GLN A 191 13.62 1.99 4.41
N TRP A 192 12.90 2.26 3.32
CA TRP A 192 11.47 2.53 3.34
C TRP A 192 10.67 1.36 3.90
N LEU A 193 10.92 0.14 3.42
CA LEU A 193 10.20 -1.06 3.87
C LEU A 193 10.47 -1.35 5.35
N TYR A 194 11.72 -1.18 5.79
CA TYR A 194 12.08 -1.30 7.19
C TYR A 194 11.34 -0.26 8.04
N LEU A 195 11.34 1.01 7.62
CA LEU A 195 10.63 2.07 8.32
C LEU A 195 9.13 1.79 8.41
N LEU A 196 8.46 1.45 7.31
CA LEU A 196 7.03 1.13 7.30
C LEU A 196 6.68 -0.02 8.26
N LYS A 197 7.55 -1.02 8.38
CA LYS A 197 7.35 -2.19 9.25
C LYS A 197 7.60 -1.89 10.73
N HIS A 198 8.50 -0.96 11.05
CA HIS A 198 9.04 -0.80 12.41
C HIS A 198 8.80 0.57 13.07
N LEU A 199 8.35 1.60 12.34
CA LEU A 199 8.27 2.98 12.86
C LEU A 199 7.52 3.11 14.19
N SER A 200 6.40 2.38 14.35
CA SER A 200 5.58 2.47 15.57
C SER A 200 6.24 1.91 16.83
N THR A 201 7.31 1.13 16.69
CA THR A 201 8.12 0.63 17.81
C THR A 201 9.45 1.36 17.97
N MET A 202 9.72 2.39 17.15
CA MET A 202 10.95 3.17 17.25
C MET A 202 10.81 4.31 18.27
N ASP A 203 11.93 4.63 18.93
CA ASP A 203 12.02 5.77 19.85
C ASP A 203 12.76 6.97 19.27
N ARG A 204 13.47 6.80 18.15
CA ARG A 204 14.21 7.84 17.44
C ARG A 204 14.56 7.38 16.04
N LEU A 205 14.91 8.33 15.17
CA LEU A 205 15.51 8.04 13.86
C LEU A 205 16.81 7.22 14.04
N PRO A 206 16.88 5.97 13.57
CA PRO A 206 18.10 5.19 13.60
C PRO A 206 19.16 5.76 12.64
N SER A 207 20.44 5.61 12.97
CA SER A 207 21.55 6.13 12.16
C SER A 207 21.73 5.46 10.81
N PHE A 208 21.18 4.25 10.62
CA PHE A 208 21.21 3.53 9.35
C PHE A 208 20.14 4.00 8.35
N LEU A 209 19.17 4.80 8.80
CA LEU A 209 18.20 5.44 7.91
C LEU A 209 18.72 6.81 7.48
N ASP A 210 18.65 7.10 6.18
CA ASP A 210 19.08 8.37 5.63
C ASP A 210 18.22 9.53 6.17
N LYS A 211 18.82 10.35 7.03
CA LYS A 211 18.14 11.50 7.63
C LYS A 211 17.59 12.49 6.58
N ARG A 212 18.19 12.58 5.40
CA ARG A 212 17.72 13.49 4.33
C ARG A 212 16.38 13.06 3.77
N ILE A 213 16.09 11.76 3.79
CA ILE A 213 14.85 11.17 3.27
C ILE A 213 13.83 11.02 4.41
N PHE A 214 14.27 10.46 5.54
CA PHE A 214 13.36 10.06 6.62
C PHE A 214 13.21 11.11 7.74
N GLY A 215 14.04 12.15 7.76
CA GLY A 215 14.02 13.16 8.82
C GLY A 215 12.64 13.79 9.02
N LEU A 216 11.95 14.12 7.93
CA LEU A 216 10.62 14.70 7.96
C LEU A 216 9.60 13.78 8.64
N ILE A 217 9.63 12.46 8.37
CA ILE A 217 8.73 11.49 9.03
C ILE A 217 8.87 11.53 10.55
N PHE A 218 10.11 11.55 11.05
CA PHE A 218 10.35 11.62 12.50
C PHE A 218 10.05 13.00 13.08
N GLU A 219 10.14 14.06 12.29
CA GLU A 219 9.81 15.41 12.72
C GLU A 219 8.30 15.59 12.92
N ILE A 220 7.49 15.17 11.94
CA ILE A 220 6.03 15.36 11.97
C ILE A 220 5.31 14.23 12.68
N GLY A 221 5.89 13.04 12.69
CA GLY A 221 5.25 11.81 13.15
C GLY A 221 5.17 11.62 14.66
N GLU A 222 5.77 12.50 15.46
CA GLU A 222 5.72 12.37 16.92
C GLU A 222 4.27 12.54 17.41
N ILE A 223 3.75 11.50 18.08
CA ILE A 223 2.36 11.49 18.60
C ILE A 223 2.12 12.66 19.57
N GLY A 224 3.15 13.12 20.27
CA GLY A 224 3.08 14.28 21.15
C GLY A 224 2.82 15.61 20.43
N LYS A 225 2.98 15.68 19.11
CA LYS A 225 2.75 16.87 18.29
C LYS A 225 1.38 16.88 17.59
N LEU A 226 0.63 15.78 17.65
CA LEU A 226 -0.71 15.72 17.06
C LEU A 226 -1.66 16.69 17.78
N THR A 227 -2.57 17.27 17.02
CA THR A 227 -3.73 17.97 17.60
C THR A 227 -4.64 16.97 18.32
N GLU A 228 -5.57 17.47 19.13
CA GLU A 228 -6.55 16.61 19.80
C GLU A 228 -7.40 15.82 18.80
N GLU A 229 -7.83 16.45 17.71
CA GLU A 229 -8.60 15.82 16.63
C GLU A 229 -7.80 14.75 15.88
N GLU A 230 -6.53 15.02 15.58
CA GLU A 230 -5.63 14.06 14.95
C GLU A 230 -5.36 12.87 15.87
N LEU A 231 -5.14 13.12 17.17
CA LEU A 231 -4.91 12.08 18.14
C LEU A 231 -6.15 11.17 18.27
N MET A 232 -7.35 11.74 18.34
CA MET A 232 -8.61 10.98 18.35
C MET A 232 -8.76 10.13 17.09
N SER A 233 -8.47 10.70 15.92
CA SER A 233 -8.54 9.98 14.63
C SER A 233 -7.52 8.85 14.54
N TYR A 234 -6.31 9.07 15.07
CA TYR A 234 -5.27 8.05 15.15
C TYR A 234 -5.65 6.91 16.09
N GLU A 235 -6.15 7.23 17.30
CA GLU A 235 -6.62 6.24 18.26
C GLU A 235 -7.76 5.40 17.70
N ALA A 236 -8.72 6.03 17.01
CA ALA A 236 -9.79 5.33 16.30
C ALA A 236 -9.26 4.39 15.22
N SER A 237 -8.27 4.83 14.42
CA SER A 237 -7.65 4.00 13.38
C SER A 237 -6.88 2.81 13.96
N LEU A 238 -6.17 3.00 15.07
CA LEU A 238 -5.52 1.91 15.80
C LEU A 238 -6.53 0.91 16.35
N LYS A 239 -7.64 1.40 16.91
CA LYS A 239 -8.72 0.53 17.40
C LYS A 239 -9.31 -0.29 16.26
N HIS A 240 -9.67 0.34 15.14
CA HIS A 240 -10.20 -0.36 13.97
C HIS A 240 -9.24 -1.44 13.46
N LYS A 241 -7.93 -1.14 13.37
CA LYS A 241 -6.92 -2.11 12.99
C LYS A 241 -6.91 -3.32 13.93
N ARG A 242 -6.89 -3.10 15.25
CA ARG A 242 -6.88 -4.17 16.26
C ARG A 242 -8.16 -5.01 16.25
N ASP A 243 -9.32 -4.35 16.11
CA ASP A 243 -10.61 -5.03 16.04
C ASP A 243 -10.68 -5.92 14.79
N ALA A 244 -10.26 -5.40 13.64
CA ALA A 244 -10.21 -6.15 12.39
C ALA A 244 -9.27 -7.37 12.48
N GLU A 245 -8.07 -7.20 13.07
CA GLU A 245 -7.12 -8.29 13.30
C GLU A 245 -7.69 -9.36 14.25
N SER A 246 -8.38 -8.94 15.31
CA SER A 246 -9.04 -9.84 16.26
C SER A 246 -10.13 -10.69 15.60
N VAL A 247 -10.96 -10.07 14.75
CA VAL A 247 -12.00 -10.75 13.97
C VAL A 247 -11.36 -11.75 12.99
N PHE A 248 -10.34 -11.33 12.24
CA PHE A 248 -9.62 -12.19 11.31
C PHE A 248 -9.01 -13.42 11.99
N ASN A 249 -8.32 -13.22 13.11
CA ASN A 249 -7.70 -14.30 13.88
C ASN A 249 -8.75 -15.27 14.45
N SER A 250 -9.90 -14.77 14.90
CA SER A 250 -11.01 -15.59 15.40
C SER A 250 -11.62 -16.45 14.28
N ALA A 251 -11.85 -15.85 13.11
CA ALA A 251 -12.34 -16.56 11.93
C ALA A 251 -11.36 -17.64 11.47
N LYS A 252 -10.05 -17.33 11.42
CA LYS A 252 -9.00 -18.29 11.07
C LYS A 252 -8.98 -19.50 12.00
N LYS A 253 -8.94 -19.28 13.32
CA LYS A 253 -8.97 -20.37 14.32
C LYS A 253 -10.22 -21.24 14.19
N SER A 254 -11.38 -20.62 13.94
CA SER A 254 -12.64 -21.33 13.75
C SER A 254 -12.62 -22.19 12.48
N GLY A 255 -12.06 -21.66 11.38
CA GLY A 255 -11.88 -22.39 10.13
C GLY A 255 -10.93 -23.59 10.27
N GLU A 256 -9.80 -23.42 10.97
CA GLU A 256 -8.85 -24.51 11.25
C GLU A 256 -9.49 -25.62 12.10
N ALA A 257 -10.26 -25.25 13.14
CA ALA A 257 -10.97 -26.21 13.98
C ALA A 257 -12.04 -26.99 13.20
N LEU A 258 -12.82 -26.32 12.34
CA LEU A 258 -13.81 -26.98 11.49
C LEU A 258 -13.15 -27.91 10.47
N GLY A 259 -12.03 -27.48 9.86
CA GLY A 259 -11.27 -28.30 8.92
C GLY A 259 -10.72 -29.57 9.58
N HIS A 260 -10.18 -29.45 10.79
CA HIS A 260 -9.72 -30.60 11.58
C HIS A 260 -10.87 -31.55 11.94
N ALA A 261 -12.03 -31.03 12.35
CA ALA A 261 -13.20 -31.84 12.66
C ALA A 261 -13.74 -32.60 11.44
N LYS A 262 -13.77 -31.97 10.25
CA LYS A 262 -14.16 -32.64 8.99
C LYS A 262 -13.15 -33.71 8.58
N GLY A 263 -11.86 -33.42 8.69
CA GLY A 263 -10.80 -34.40 8.39
C GLY A 263 -10.86 -35.64 9.28
N LEU A 264 -11.26 -35.49 10.55
CA LEU A 264 -11.53 -36.62 11.45
C LEU A 264 -12.82 -37.39 11.13
N ALA A 265 -13.80 -36.75 10.50
CA ALA A 265 -15.07 -37.39 10.14
C ALA A 265 -15.01 -38.13 8.80
N GLU A 266 -14.10 -37.72 7.91
CA GLU A 266 -13.93 -38.27 6.56
C GLU A 266 -12.80 -39.33 6.46
N GLY A 267 -12.02 -39.55 7.53
CA GLY A 267 -10.96 -40.56 7.62
C GLY A 267 -11.27 -41.65 8.64
#